data_AF-A0A7C9RKL2-F1
#
_entry.id   AF-A0A7C9RKL2-F1
#
_cell.length_a   1.000
_cell.length_b   1.000
_cell.length_c   1.000
_cell.angle_alpha   90.00
_cell.angle_beta   90.00
_cell.angle_gamma   90.00
#
_symmetry.space_group_name_H-M   'P 1'
#
loop_
_entity.id
_entity.type
_entity.pdbx_description
1 polymer ?
#
loop_
_entity_poly.entity_id
_entity_poly.type
_entity_poly.pdbx_seq_one_letter_code
_entity_poly.pdbx_strand_id
1 'polypeptide(L)'
;MQNRSYITDDEIDKALDYLRDNARDAAQARADRIYVEEYRKVIKAKIMKEHGDKSAVLQEREAYSDPRYIAHLEAIKQAVLEDEGHRFLRAAADAKIEAWRTQSSNTRARV
;
A
#
# COMPACT_ATOMS: atom_id res chain seq x y z
N MET A 1 -10.37 25.47 22.22
CA MET A 1 -9.41 24.36 22.01
C MET A 1 -9.77 23.26 23.00
N GLN A 2 -10.40 22.17 22.56
CA GLN A 2 -10.56 21.00 23.42
C GLN A 2 -9.19 20.34 23.57
N ASN A 3 -8.79 20.11 24.83
CA ASN A 3 -7.52 19.50 25.18
C ASN A 3 -7.54 18.05 24.68
N ARG A 4 -6.89 17.77 23.56
CA ARG A 4 -6.83 16.43 22.92
C ARG A 4 -5.86 15.50 23.67
N SER A 5 -5.99 15.48 25.00
CA SER A 5 -5.06 14.82 25.92
C SER A 5 -5.51 13.41 26.33
N TYR A 6 -6.71 12.99 25.93
CA TYR A 6 -7.29 11.69 26.33
C TYR A 6 -7.94 11.00 25.13
N ILE A 7 -7.52 9.77 24.83
CA ILE A 7 -8.14 8.92 23.82
C ILE A 7 -9.40 8.30 24.43
N THR A 8 -10.53 8.45 23.76
CA THR A 8 -11.82 7.92 24.23
C THR A 8 -12.09 6.50 23.73
N ASP A 9 -13.03 5.79 24.37
CA ASP A 9 -13.43 4.44 23.94
C ASP A 9 -14.09 4.47 22.56
N ASP A 10 -14.97 5.44 22.27
CA ASP A 10 -15.54 5.68 20.94
C ASP A 10 -14.47 5.84 19.84
N GLU A 11 -13.34 6.45 20.19
CA GLU A 11 -12.23 6.64 19.28
C GLU A 11 -11.44 5.36 19.00
N ILE A 12 -11.50 4.39 19.92
CA ILE A 12 -10.92 3.05 19.75
C ILE A 12 -11.87 2.15 18.98
N ASP A 13 -13.17 2.21 19.25
CA ASP A 13 -14.16 1.47 18.47
C ASP A 13 -14.07 1.84 16.98
N LYS A 14 -13.94 3.14 16.67
CA LYS A 14 -13.68 3.61 15.30
C LYS A 14 -12.37 3.09 14.71
N ALA A 15 -11.31 2.96 15.52
CA ALA A 15 -10.04 2.41 15.05
C ALA A 15 -10.15 0.91 14.75
N LEU A 16 -10.87 0.16 15.59
CA LEU A 16 -11.13 -1.28 15.40
C LEU A 16 -12.04 -1.52 14.20
N ASP A 17 -13.11 -0.74 14.05
CA ASP A 17 -14.00 -0.78 12.89
C ASP A 17 -13.22 -0.46 11.61
N TYR A 18 -12.37 0.56 11.62
CA TYR A 18 -11.50 0.87 10.47
C TYR A 18 -10.63 -0.33 10.07
N LEU A 19 -9.98 -0.98 11.05
CA LEU A 19 -9.14 -2.16 10.79
C LEU A 19 -9.93 -3.33 10.19
N ARG A 20 -11.16 -3.56 10.68
CA ARG A 20 -12.04 -4.63 10.17
C ARG A 20 -12.56 -4.30 8.76
N ASP A 21 -13.12 -3.11 8.59
CA ASP A 21 -13.89 -2.74 7.41
C ASP A 21 -12.98 -2.51 6.19
N ASN A 22 -11.74 -2.06 6.41
CA ASN A 22 -10.76 -1.82 5.33
C ASN A 22 -9.85 -3.03 5.07
N ALA A 23 -9.99 -4.14 5.80
CA ALA A 23 -9.10 -5.29 5.68
C ALA A 23 -9.10 -5.87 4.26
N ARG A 24 -10.27 -5.94 3.62
CA ARG A 24 -10.42 -6.48 2.26
C ARG A 24 -9.78 -5.56 1.23
N ASP A 25 -10.01 -4.26 1.33
CA ASP A 25 -9.46 -3.27 0.38
C ASP A 25 -7.94 -3.20 0.49
N ALA A 26 -7.40 -3.22 1.73
CA ALA A 26 -5.97 -3.31 1.95
C ALA A 26 -5.34 -4.60 1.37
N ALA A 27 -6.04 -5.74 1.50
CA ALA A 27 -5.58 -6.99 0.91
C ALA A 27 -5.62 -6.95 -0.62
N GLN A 28 -6.63 -6.30 -1.21
CA GLN A 28 -6.76 -6.11 -2.64
C GLN A 28 -5.64 -5.20 -3.18
N ALA A 29 -5.39 -4.06 -2.54
CA ALA A 29 -4.31 -3.14 -2.94
C ALA A 29 -2.94 -3.85 -2.95
N ARG A 30 -2.67 -4.69 -1.93
CA ARG A 30 -1.46 -5.52 -1.90
C ARG A 30 -1.40 -6.53 -3.04
N ALA A 31 -2.52 -7.20 -3.34
CA ALA A 31 -2.60 -8.16 -4.44
C ALA A 31 -2.34 -7.47 -5.78
N ASP A 32 -2.94 -6.29 -5.98
CA ASP A 32 -2.79 -5.49 -7.19
C ASP A 32 -1.35 -5.04 -7.38
N ARG A 33 -0.70 -4.52 -6.33
CA ARG A 33 0.73 -4.18 -6.34
C ARG A 33 1.59 -5.35 -6.81
N ILE A 34 1.43 -6.53 -6.20
CA ILE A 34 2.20 -7.73 -6.56
C ILE A 34 1.96 -8.11 -8.02
N TYR A 35 0.69 -8.08 -8.45
CA TYR A 35 0.32 -8.39 -9.82
C TYR A 35 0.98 -7.45 -10.83
N VAL A 36 0.90 -6.13 -10.61
CA VAL A 36 1.47 -5.16 -11.56
C VAL A 36 3.00 -5.20 -11.57
N GLU A 37 3.65 -5.42 -10.43
CA GLU A 37 5.11 -5.59 -10.35
C GLU A 37 5.60 -6.79 -11.18
N GLU A 38 4.89 -7.91 -11.12
CA GLU A 38 5.20 -9.11 -11.90
C GLU A 38 4.81 -8.95 -13.38
N TYR A 39 3.66 -8.34 -13.67
CA TYR A 39 3.18 -8.13 -15.04
C TYR A 39 4.09 -7.21 -15.87
N ARG A 40 4.92 -6.39 -15.22
CA ARG A 40 5.99 -5.60 -15.88
C ARG A 40 6.90 -6.49 -16.74
N LYS A 41 7.23 -7.69 -16.27
CA LYS A 41 8.06 -8.66 -17.00
C LYS A 41 7.35 -9.14 -18.26
N VAL A 42 6.04 -9.34 -18.18
CA VAL A 42 5.19 -9.72 -19.32
C VAL A 42 5.12 -8.60 -20.36
N ILE A 43 4.91 -7.35 -19.93
CA ILE A 43 4.93 -6.19 -20.84
C ILE A 43 6.27 -6.09 -21.56
N LYS A 44 7.38 -6.16 -20.83
CA LYS A 44 8.72 -6.15 -21.43
C LYS A 44 8.87 -7.26 -22.47
N ALA A 45 8.52 -8.50 -22.13
CA ALA A 45 8.64 -9.63 -23.04
C ALA A 45 7.77 -9.49 -24.30
N LYS A 46 6.56 -8.94 -24.16
CA LYS A 46 5.67 -8.65 -25.29
C LYS A 46 6.31 -7.63 -26.24
N ILE A 47 6.88 -6.54 -25.71
CA ILE A 47 7.53 -5.52 -26.53
C ILE A 47 8.80 -6.07 -27.19
N MET A 48 9.62 -6.83 -26.45
CA MET A 48 10.82 -7.48 -27.02
C MET A 48 10.46 -8.39 -28.20
N LYS A 49 9.35 -9.14 -28.11
CA LYS A 49 8.86 -10.02 -29.19
C LYS A 49 8.50 -9.25 -30.46
N GLU A 50 8.07 -7.99 -30.35
CA GLU A 50 7.78 -7.12 -31.50
C GLU A 50 9.04 -6.67 -32.24
N HIS A 51 10.22 -6.77 -31.61
CA HIS A 51 11.53 -6.43 -32.16
C HIS A 51 12.39 -7.66 -32.45
N GLY A 52 11.78 -8.76 -32.87
CA GLY A 52 12.47 -10.05 -33.10
C GLY A 52 13.58 -10.01 -34.17
N ASP A 53 13.65 -8.95 -34.97
CA ASP A 53 14.70 -8.66 -35.95
C ASP A 53 16.01 -8.15 -35.31
N LYS A 54 15.95 -7.66 -34.07
CA LYS A 54 17.10 -7.12 -33.33
C LYS A 54 17.73 -8.16 -32.41
N SER A 55 18.98 -7.92 -31.99
CA SER A 55 19.60 -8.71 -30.91
C SER A 55 18.86 -8.50 -29.58
N ALA A 56 18.95 -9.47 -28.66
CA ALA A 56 18.24 -9.41 -27.38
C ALA A 56 18.53 -8.14 -26.56
N VAL A 57 19.76 -7.62 -26.60
CA VAL A 57 20.14 -6.37 -25.92
C VAL A 57 19.44 -5.17 -26.53
N LEU A 58 19.35 -5.12 -27.86
CA LEU A 58 18.64 -4.05 -28.56
C LEU A 58 17.13 -4.15 -28.33
N GLN A 59 16.54 -5.36 -28.33
CA GLN A 59 15.14 -5.58 -27.97
C GLN A 59 14.81 -5.07 -26.57
N GLU A 60 15.67 -5.36 -25.60
CA GLU A 60 15.52 -4.89 -24.22
C GLU A 60 15.56 -3.36 -24.14
N ARG A 61 16.49 -2.71 -24.85
CA ARG A 61 16.57 -1.25 -24.93
C ARG A 61 15.25 -0.66 -25.46
N GLU A 62 14.72 -1.19 -26.57
CA GLU A 62 13.45 -0.70 -27.13
C GLU A 62 12.31 -0.88 -26.12
N ALA A 63 12.24 -2.03 -25.45
CA ALA A 63 11.20 -2.32 -24.46
C ALA A 63 11.20 -1.36 -23.27
N TYR A 64 12.37 -0.96 -22.77
CA TYR A 64 12.44 0.00 -21.67
C TYR A 64 12.09 1.43 -22.07
N SER A 65 12.29 1.79 -23.34
CA SER A 65 11.89 3.10 -23.88
C SER A 65 10.44 3.14 -24.40
N ASP A 66 9.76 2.00 -24.51
CA ASP A 66 8.42 1.93 -25.07
C ASP A 66 7.39 2.63 -24.16
N PRO A 67 6.48 3.47 -24.72
CA PRO A 67 5.46 4.16 -23.95
C PRO A 67 4.58 3.24 -23.10
N ARG A 68 4.32 1.99 -23.53
CA ARG A 68 3.54 1.01 -22.77
C ARG A 68 4.28 0.55 -21.52
N TYR A 69 5.59 0.40 -21.59
CA TYR A 69 6.40 0.05 -20.42
C TYR A 69 6.44 1.21 -19.43
N ILE A 70 6.63 2.44 -19.92
CA ILE A 70 6.63 3.66 -19.09
C ILE A 70 5.26 3.85 -18.41
N ALA A 71 4.16 3.72 -19.15
CA ALA A 71 2.81 3.79 -18.59
C ALA A 71 2.57 2.71 -17.53
N HIS A 72 3.12 1.51 -17.72
CA HIS A 72 3.04 0.44 -16.73
C HIS A 72 3.84 0.75 -15.45
N LEU A 73 4.95 1.49 -15.54
CA LEU A 73 5.68 1.96 -14.35
C LEU A 73 4.84 2.95 -13.52
N GLU A 74 4.05 3.82 -14.17
CA GLU A 74 3.12 4.68 -13.45
C GLU A 74 2.00 3.86 -12.76
N ALA A 75 1.50 2.81 -13.40
CA ALA A 75 0.54 1.89 -12.76
C ALA A 75 1.13 1.21 -11.52
N ILE A 76 2.40 0.75 -11.58
CA ILE A 76 3.11 0.21 -10.41
C ILE A 76 3.21 1.27 -9.30
N LYS A 77 3.60 2.50 -9.65
CA LYS A 77 3.71 3.59 -8.68
C LYS A 77 2.39 3.86 -7.97
N GLN A 78 1.27 3.86 -8.68
CA GLN A 78 -0.07 4.03 -8.07
C GLN A 78 -0.43 2.86 -7.16
N ALA A 79 -0.23 1.61 -7.60
CA ALA A 79 -0.53 0.44 -6.78
C ALA A 79 0.31 0.40 -5.49
N VAL A 80 1.59 0.82 -5.56
CA VAL A 80 2.44 0.95 -4.36
C VAL A 80 1.93 2.05 -3.43
N LEU A 81 1.49 3.19 -3.99
CA LEU A 81 0.95 4.29 -3.19
C LEU A 81 -0.31 3.87 -2.42
N GLU A 82 -1.21 3.13 -3.07
CA GLU A 82 -2.43 2.61 -2.47
C GLU A 82 -2.15 1.58 -1.37
N ASP A 83 -1.32 0.56 -1.66
CA ASP A 83 -0.93 -0.49 -0.70
C ASP A 83 -0.24 0.10 0.54
N GLU A 84 0.78 0.95 0.34
CA GLU A 84 1.48 1.58 1.46
C GLU A 84 0.57 2.57 2.21
N GLY A 85 -0.36 3.23 1.52
CA GLY A 85 -1.38 4.07 2.16
C GLY A 85 -2.23 3.29 3.16
N HIS A 86 -2.76 2.13 2.77
CA HIS A 86 -3.48 1.25 3.67
C HIS A 86 -2.60 0.76 4.82
N ARG A 87 -1.34 0.40 4.55
CA ARG A 87 -0.38 -0.03 5.58
C ARG A 87 -0.12 1.05 6.62
N PHE A 88 0.07 2.31 6.20
CA PHE A 88 0.29 3.43 7.13
C PHE A 88 -0.94 3.73 7.97
N LEU A 89 -2.14 3.70 7.37
CA LEU A 89 -3.38 3.89 8.13
C LEU A 89 -3.62 2.78 9.15
N ARG A 90 -3.34 1.52 8.78
CA ARG A 90 -3.36 0.39 9.71
C ARG A 90 -2.37 0.60 10.86
N ALA A 91 -1.14 1.00 10.56
CA ALA A 91 -0.13 1.27 11.58
C ALA A 91 -0.53 2.43 12.52
N ALA A 92 -1.20 3.47 11.99
CA ALA A 92 -1.72 4.56 12.80
C ALA A 92 -2.85 4.11 13.73
N ALA A 93 -3.76 3.26 13.25
CA ALA A 93 -4.82 2.67 14.08
C ALA A 93 -4.23 1.78 15.19
N ASP A 94 -3.27 0.91 14.86
CA ASP A 94 -2.56 0.08 15.83
C ASP A 94 -1.86 0.95 16.90
N ALA A 95 -1.15 2.00 16.48
CA ALA A 95 -0.49 2.93 17.41
C ALA A 95 -1.48 3.66 18.32
N LYS A 96 -2.66 4.03 17.82
CA LYS A 96 -3.73 4.65 18.62
C LYS A 96 -4.27 3.70 19.69
N ILE A 97 -4.49 2.44 19.34
CA ILE A 97 -4.95 1.40 20.26
C ILE A 97 -3.90 1.18 21.38
N GLU A 98 -2.62 1.11 21.04
CA GLU A 98 -1.54 0.95 22.03
C GLU A 98 -1.40 2.16 22.96
N ALA A 99 -1.54 3.38 22.42
CA ALA A 99 -1.55 4.59 23.24
C ALA A 99 -2.73 4.59 24.25
N TRP A 100 -3.93 4.18 23.82
CA TRP A 100 -5.08 4.05 24.72
C TRP A 100 -4.87 2.95 25.77
N ARG A 101 -4.30 1.79 25.41
CA ARG A 101 -3.97 0.73 26.38
C ARG A 101 -3.06 1.23 27.49
N THR A 102 -2.07 2.05 27.13
CA THR A 102 -1.15 2.67 28.09
C THR A 102 -1.88 3.68 28.99
N GLN A 103 -2.69 4.57 28.38
CA GLN A 103 -3.49 5.57 29.09
C GLN A 103 -4.46 4.93 30.11
N SER A 104 -5.20 3.90 29.70
CA SER A 104 -6.16 3.17 30.52
C SER A 104 -5.48 2.40 31.66
N SER A 105 -4.25 1.91 31.45
CA SER A 105 -3.44 1.27 32.49
C SER A 105 -2.95 2.28 33.53
N ASN A 106 -2.46 3.45 33.10
CA ASN A 106 -2.06 4.54 33.99
C ASN A 106 -3.24 5.09 34.80
N THR A 107 -4.43 5.14 34.21
CA THR A 107 -5.66 5.59 34.90
C THR A 107 -6.05 4.59 36.00
N ARG A 108 -6.00 3.28 35.71
CA ARG A 108 -6.29 2.22 36.69
C ARG A 108 -5.29 2.16 37.85
N ALA A 109 -4.02 2.49 37.63
CA ALA A 109 -2.99 2.48 38.68
C ALA A 109 -3.08 3.68 39.64
N ARG A 110 -3.85 4.72 39.29
CA ARG A 110 -4.02 5.95 40.10
C ARG A 110 -5.28 5.95 40.98
N VAL A 111 -6.14 4.94 40.83
CA VAL A 111 -7.35 4.71 41.64
C VAL A 111 -7.02 3.65 42.69
#